data_AF-A0A7Y5FSI6-F1
#
_entry.id   AF-A0A7Y5FSI6-F1
#
_cell.length_a   1.000
_cell.length_b   1.000
_cell.length_c   1.000
_cell.angle_alpha   90.00
_cell.angle_beta   90.00
_cell.angle_gamma   90.00
#
_symmetry.space_group_name_H-M   'P 1'
#
loop_
_entity.id
_entity.type
_entity.pdbx_description
1 polymer ?
#
loop_
_entity_poly.entity_id
_entity_poly.type
_entity_poly.pdbx_seq_one_letter_code
_entity_poly.pdbx_strand_id
1 'polypeptide(L)' 'MTKKILNLTDLAQYVGVSKRTIYNMLKDKRFPVRPIPKSNPRKWSAADVDSWMAGKYE' A
#
# COMPACT_ATOMS: atom_id res chain seq x y z
N MET A 1 9.21 3.38 -16.47
CA MET A 1 9.01 2.49 -15.30
C MET A 1 7.56 2.02 -15.30
N THR A 2 7.32 0.71 -15.30
CA THR A 2 5.98 0.12 -15.34
C THR A 2 5.23 0.47 -14.05
N LYS A 3 4.04 1.08 -14.15
CA LYS A 3 3.19 1.37 -12.98
C LYS A 3 2.62 0.06 -12.43
N LYS A 4 3.36 -0.61 -11.55
CA LYS A 4 2.89 -1.81 -10.86
C LYS A 4 1.83 -1.41 -9.84
N ILE A 5 0.66 -2.05 -9.94
CA ILE A 5 -0.48 -1.80 -9.06
C ILE A 5 -0.62 -3.01 -8.15
N LEU A 6 -0.71 -2.77 -6.84
CA LEU A 6 -0.82 -3.78 -5.80
C LEU A 6 -2.26 -3.83 -5.29
N ASN A 7 -2.87 -5.02 -5.27
CA ASN A 7 -4.05 -5.25 -4.45
C ASN A 7 -3.63 -5.43 -2.97
N LEU A 8 -4.59 -5.63 -2.05
CA LEU A 8 -4.26 -5.78 -0.63
C LEU A 8 -3.36 -7.00 -0.33
N THR A 9 -3.58 -8.13 -1.01
CA THR A 9 -2.75 -9.33 -0.85
C THR A 9 -1.34 -9.07 -1.37
N ASP A 10 -1.22 -8.47 -2.55
CA ASP A 10 0.09 -8.13 -3.11
C ASP A 10 0.80 -7.10 -2.23
N LEU A 11 0.09 -6.10 -1.71
CA LEU A 11 0.64 -5.08 -0.81
C LEU A 11 1.19 -5.71 0.46
N ALA A 12 0.45 -6.64 1.07
CA ALA A 12 0.89 -7.34 2.27
C ALA A 12 2.17 -8.14 2.01
N GLN A 13 2.22 -8.89 0.90
CA GLN A 13 3.41 -9.62 0.48
C GLN A 13 4.58 -8.67 0.16
N TYR A 14 4.31 -7.57 -0.52
CA TYR A 14 5.31 -6.60 -0.98
C TYR A 14 5.99 -5.89 0.19
N VAL A 15 5.23 -5.54 1.23
CA VAL A 15 5.76 -4.92 2.46
C VAL A 15 6.31 -5.97 3.45
N GLY A 16 6.06 -7.26 3.23
CA GLY A 16 6.54 -8.35 4.08
C GLY A 16 5.75 -8.53 5.38
N VAL A 17 4.45 -8.22 5.38
CA VAL A 17 3.58 -8.33 6.55
C VAL A 17 2.30 -9.12 6.26
N SER A 18 1.56 -9.52 7.29
CA SER A 18 0.28 -10.19 7.10
C SER A 18 -0.80 -9.24 6.57
N LYS A 19 -1.81 -9.78 5.86
CA LYS A 19 -3.00 -9.01 5.46
C LYS A 19 -3.70 -8.35 6.66
N ARG A 20 -3.76 -9.05 7.79
CA ARG A 20 -4.34 -8.52 9.05
C ARG A 20 -3.55 -7.30 9.54
N THR A 21 -2.23 -7.33 9.43
CA THR A 21 -1.36 -6.19 9.79
C THR A 21 -1.70 -4.98 8.93
N ILE A 22 -1.83 -5.14 7.61
CA ILE A 22 -2.22 -4.03 6.72
C ILE A 22 -3.60 -3.47 7.10
N TYR A 23 -4.59 -4.33 7.37
CA TYR A 23 -5.91 -3.86 7.83
C TYR A 23 -5.82 -3.04 9.12
N ASN A 24 -5.02 -3.49 10.10
CA ASN A 24 -4.79 -2.76 11.34
C ASN A 24 -4.07 -1.43 11.07
N MET A 25 -3.05 -1.40 10.21
CA MET A 25 -2.35 -0.16 9.86
C MET A 25 -3.27 0.85 9.16
N LEU A 26 -4.18 0.39 8.29
CA LEU A 26 -5.20 1.22 7.66
C LEU A 26 -6.20 1.77 8.68
N LYS A 27 -6.64 0.94 9.63
CA LYS A 27 -7.55 1.33 10.71
C LYS A 27 -6.89 2.34 11.66
N ASP A 28 -5.65 2.09 12.03
CA ASP A 28 -4.87 2.89 12.98
C ASP A 28 -4.21 4.11 12.31
N LYS A 29 -4.44 4.33 11.01
CA LYS A 29 -3.83 5.40 10.20
C LYS A 29 -2.30 5.39 10.20
N ARG A 30 -1.69 4.22 10.38
CA ARG A 30 -0.23 3.98 10.36
C ARG A 30 0.32 3.71 8.95
N PHE A 31 -0.56 3.59 7.95
CA PHE A 31 -0.19 3.43 6.55
C PHE A 31 -0.62 4.69 5.76
N PRO A 32 0.32 5.58 5.42
CA PRO A 32 0.01 6.88 4.81
C PRO A 32 -0.27 6.80 3.31
N VAL A 33 0.08 5.68 2.66
CA VAL A 33 -0.06 5.55 1.20
C VAL A 33 -1.52 5.47 0.80
N ARG A 34 -1.96 6.44 -0.01
CA ARG A 34 -3.35 6.55 -0.40
C ARG A 34 -3.67 5.47 -1.44
N PRO A 35 -4.84 4.82 -1.33
CA PRO A 35 -5.30 3.93 -2.39
C PRO A 35 -5.61 4.75 -3.65
N ILE A 36 -5.48 4.10 -4.81
CA ILE A 36 -5.82 4.67 -6.10
C ILE A 36 -7.31 5.04 -6.08
N PRO A 37 -7.69 6.30 -6.39
CA PRO A 37 -9.07 6.74 -6.39
C PRO A 37 -9.95 5.88 -7.30
N LYS A 38 -11.21 5.67 -6.89
CA LYS A 38 -12.21 4.89 -7.65
C LYS A 38 -11.79 3.43 -7.94
N SER A 39 -10.79 2.90 -7.24
CA SER A 39 -10.46 1.47 -7.29
C SER A 39 -11.35 0.68 -6.34
N ASN A 40 -12.03 -0.35 -6.87
CA ASN A 40 -12.76 -1.33 -6.07
C ASN A 40 -12.41 -2.75 -6.56
N PRO A 41 -11.79 -3.61 -5.73
CA PRO A 41 -11.28 -3.34 -4.38
C PRO A 41 -10.16 -2.29 -4.36
N ARG A 42 -9.82 -1.78 -3.17
CA ARG A 42 -8.73 -0.80 -2.99
C ARG A 42 -7.42 -1.34 -3.56
N LYS A 43 -6.71 -0.49 -4.31
CA LYS A 43 -5.39 -0.79 -4.90
C LYS A 43 -4.40 0.33 -4.58
N TRP A 44 -3.11 0.02 -4.63
CA TRP A 44 -2.02 0.95 -4.34
C TRP A 44 -0.98 0.95 -5.46
N SER A 45 -0.34 2.09 -5.68
CA SER A 45 0.82 2.20 -6.56
C SER A 45 2.03 1.59 -5.85
N ALA A 46 2.72 0.65 -6.48
CA ALA A 46 3.96 0.09 -5.92
C ALA A 46 5.01 1.20 -5.71
N ALA A 47 5.09 2.18 -6.61
CA ALA A 47 6.05 3.28 -6.50
C ALA A 47 5.78 4.16 -5.27
N ASP A 48 4.51 4.36 -4.91
CA ASP A 48 4.13 5.15 -3.74
C ASP A 48 4.45 4.36 -2.46
N VAL A 49 4.24 3.04 -2.49
CA VAL A 49 4.61 2.12 -1.41
C VAL A 49 6.13 2.08 -1.22
N ASP A 50 6.91 2.01 -2.30
CA ASP A 50 8.36 2.09 -2.27
C ASP A 50 8.85 3.42 -1.67
N SER A 51 8.24 4.53 -2.10
CA SER A 51 8.56 5.87 -1.57
C SER A 51 8.28 5.95 -0.07
N TRP A 52 7.19 5.32 0.39
CA TRP A 52 6.86 5.26 1.81
C TRP A 52 7.86 4.40 2.59
N MET A 53 8.21 3.22 2.09
CA MET A 53 9.22 2.35 2.73
C MET A 53 10.61 3.01 2.76
N ALA A 54 10.92 3.85 1.78
CA ALA A 54 12.15 4.64 1.74
C ALA A 54 12.12 5.92 2.62
N GLY A 55 10.99 6.22 3.27
CA GLY A 55 10.82 7.43 4.08
C GLY A 55 10.71 8.73 3.27
N LYS A 56 10.35 8.65 1.99
CA LYS A 56 10.28 9.77 1.02
C LYS A 56 8.86 10.04 0.52
N TYR A 57 7.84 9.62 1.27
CA TYR A 57 6.45 9.76 0.88
C TYR A 57 5.81 10.95 1.63
N GLU A 58 5.41 11.98 0.87
CA GLU A 58 4.83 13.24 1.34
C GLU A 58 3.34 13.38 0.95
#